data_AF-A0A532UNN8-F1
#
_entry.id   AF-A0A532UNN8-F1
#
_cell.length_a   1.000
_cell.length_b   1.000
_cell.length_c   1.000
_cell.angle_alpha   90.00
_cell.angle_beta   90.00
_cell.angle_gamma   90.00
#
_symmetry.space_group_name_H-M   'P 1'
#
loop_
_entity.id
_entity.type
_entity.pdbx_description
1 polymer ?
#
loop_
_entity_poly.entity_id
_entity_poly.type
_entity_poly.pdbx_seq_one_letter_code
_entity_poly.pdbx_strand_id
1 'polypeptide(L)'
;MLKKSVVLAVAFAVIGTAVFCGKKPSPSPQVTEEPREKKWMEVYHRNKLKDTVDITYWEPGTDHFWIECVDGYIDSMRRNNGGTKISYVYLWQGEDTIDYYLDEYHLLNINDVPCGIDLRYVPADSVPEPFLITTAIVRPEQVLQLEKFPNLAVLNTHRFDDDYLPALSGLKKLQLLSLRRSRKKSQYSPGITDEGIKNLEGLTNLRVLDLSFTQVSGEGLAHLKNLSELRELNIYHTYMGLGGSDFKHLKAFPKLKRLRCSVYSFPDLSLRHIGELSGLEELYLEGLDVTGFNIRHLKGLTELRVLHLGITDVDDFGMRYLKDMIHLRELGLSNTKVGNSGLRHISGLVRLEVLGLMETRVSSTGLRHLSGLTELRKLDLGETRVGNRGLEKISHLTNLRSLSLFDTPVTDKGLKHLEGLTNLKKLNLAKTKVTRQGIAELQEALPDCKISYWVD
;
A
#
# COMPACT_ATOMS: atom_id res chain seq x y z
N MET A 1 54.31 -44.40 -42.22
CA MET A 1 53.45 -43.55 -41.37
C MET A 1 52.04 -44.12 -41.43
N LEU A 2 51.65 -45.04 -40.53
CA LEU A 2 50.94 -44.77 -39.26
C LEU A 2 49.76 -43.80 -39.44
N LYS A 3 48.50 -44.08 -39.07
CA LYS A 3 47.80 -45.22 -38.41
C LYS A 3 46.29 -44.99 -38.75
N LYS A 4 45.55 -46.00 -39.23
CA LYS A 4 44.66 -46.92 -38.48
C LYS A 4 43.60 -46.22 -37.63
N SER A 5 42.33 -46.62 -37.50
CA SER A 5 41.46 -47.65 -38.10
C SER A 5 40.11 -47.58 -37.33
N VAL A 6 38.99 -47.73 -38.04
CA VAL A 6 37.83 -48.62 -37.78
C VAL A 6 37.23 -48.71 -36.35
N VAL A 7 35.88 -48.67 -36.25
CA VAL A 7 35.00 -49.74 -35.70
C VAL A 7 33.69 -49.21 -35.05
N LEU A 8 32.60 -49.52 -35.76
CA LEU A 8 31.26 -49.99 -35.35
C LEU A 8 31.05 -50.52 -33.90
N ALA A 9 29.99 -50.11 -33.20
CA ALA A 9 29.28 -50.92 -32.18
C ALA A 9 27.97 -50.19 -31.78
N VAL A 10 26.78 -50.67 -32.13
CA VAL A 10 25.98 -51.75 -31.49
C VAL A 10 25.66 -51.46 -30.02
N ALA A 11 24.36 -51.31 -29.76
CA ALA A 11 23.74 -51.05 -28.47
C ALA A 11 23.84 -52.25 -27.51
N PHE A 12 24.00 -51.96 -26.22
CA PHE A 12 23.57 -52.81 -25.12
C PHE A 12 22.91 -51.95 -24.04
N ALA A 13 21.67 -52.27 -23.72
CA ALA A 13 20.97 -51.77 -22.55
C ALA A 13 21.60 -52.39 -21.29
N VAL A 14 21.91 -51.56 -20.30
CA VAL A 14 22.17 -52.00 -18.93
C VAL A 14 21.26 -51.20 -18.00
N ILE A 15 20.33 -51.94 -17.39
CA ILE A 15 19.48 -51.51 -16.29
C ILE A 15 20.38 -51.29 -15.07
N GLY A 16 20.54 -50.04 -14.65
CA GLY A 16 21.27 -49.66 -13.44
C GLY A 16 20.32 -49.02 -12.43
N THR A 17 19.94 -49.80 -11.42
CA THR A 17 19.21 -49.38 -10.23
C THR A 17 20.00 -48.33 -9.45
N ALA A 18 19.58 -47.06 -9.51
CA ALA A 18 20.08 -46.02 -8.61
C ALA A 18 19.23 -45.98 -7.34
N VAL A 19 19.84 -46.47 -6.25
CA VAL A 19 19.36 -46.37 -4.87
C VAL A 19 19.18 -44.89 -4.50
N PHE A 20 17.96 -44.48 -4.18
CA PHE A 20 17.66 -43.17 -3.61
C PHE A 20 18.23 -43.07 -2.19
N CYS A 21 19.42 -42.47 -2.05
CA CYS A 21 19.86 -41.95 -0.76
C CYS A 21 19.17 -40.60 -0.53
N GLY A 22 18.09 -40.62 0.27
CA GLY A 22 17.39 -39.42 0.71
C GLY A 22 18.27 -38.55 1.62
N LYS A 23 19.01 -37.60 1.03
CA LYS A 23 19.43 -36.40 1.76
C LYS A 23 18.31 -35.38 1.66
N LYS A 24 17.66 -35.09 2.79
CA LYS A 24 16.80 -33.90 2.94
C LYS A 24 17.61 -32.68 2.46
N PRO A 25 17.01 -31.75 1.68
CA PRO A 25 17.69 -30.53 1.32
C PRO A 25 18.07 -29.79 2.60
N SER A 26 19.36 -29.44 2.71
CA SER A 26 19.88 -28.51 3.71
C SER A 26 19.07 -27.21 3.62
N PRO A 27 18.66 -26.61 4.75
CA PRO A 27 18.04 -25.29 4.72
C PRO A 27 19.01 -24.31 4.05
N SER A 28 18.50 -23.56 3.08
CA SER A 28 19.20 -22.44 2.46
C SER A 28 19.75 -21.53 3.56
N PRO A 29 20.96 -20.96 3.43
CA PRO A 29 21.49 -20.03 4.42
C PRO A 29 20.49 -18.88 4.58
N GLN A 30 19.99 -18.70 5.80
CA GLN A 30 19.20 -17.53 6.15
C GLN A 30 20.11 -16.32 5.95
N VAL A 31 19.83 -15.50 4.94
CA VAL A 31 20.40 -14.16 4.84
C VAL A 31 19.76 -13.36 5.96
N THR A 32 20.39 -13.40 7.13
CA THR A 32 20.04 -12.54 8.25
C THR A 32 20.54 -11.15 7.94
N GLU A 33 19.78 -10.38 7.17
CA GLU A 33 19.84 -8.93 7.36
C GLU A 33 19.45 -8.67 8.82
N GLU A 34 20.38 -8.10 9.59
CA GLU A 34 20.06 -7.61 10.93
C GLU A 34 18.84 -6.70 10.82
N PRO A 35 17.81 -6.90 11.67
CA PRO A 35 16.64 -6.03 11.63
C PRO A 35 17.10 -4.59 11.89
N ARG A 36 16.92 -3.73 10.88
CA ARG A 36 17.16 -2.28 11.03
C ARG A 36 16.43 -1.79 12.27
N GLU A 37 17.11 -0.99 13.07
CA GLU A 37 16.51 -0.32 14.21
C GLU A 37 15.24 0.42 13.77
N LYS A 38 14.12 0.15 14.45
CA LYS A 38 12.84 0.74 14.07
C LYS A 38 12.92 2.25 14.22
N LYS A 39 12.64 2.98 13.14
CA LYS A 39 12.54 4.44 13.15
C LYS A 39 11.09 4.85 13.02
N TRP A 40 10.70 5.81 13.83
CA TRP A 40 9.34 6.33 13.87
C TRP A 40 9.36 7.82 13.62
N MET A 41 8.42 8.28 12.82
CA MET A 41 8.14 9.70 12.66
C MET A 41 6.85 10.03 13.40
N GLU A 42 6.91 10.98 14.33
CA GLU A 42 5.73 11.49 15.00
C GLU A 42 5.06 12.56 14.13
N VAL A 43 3.76 12.39 13.88
CA VAL A 43 2.97 13.29 13.04
C VAL A 43 2.03 14.09 13.90
N TYR A 44 2.18 15.40 13.87
CA TYR A 44 1.36 16.38 14.56
C TYR A 44 0.57 17.20 13.56
N HIS A 45 -0.58 17.70 14.02
CA HIS A 45 -1.32 18.74 13.33
C HIS A 45 -1.65 19.84 14.34
N ARG A 46 -1.02 21.00 14.16
CA ARG A 46 -1.08 22.14 15.09
C ARG A 46 -0.71 21.69 16.51
N ASN A 47 0.48 21.12 16.66
CA ASN A 47 1.05 20.62 17.92
C ASN A 47 0.22 19.51 18.61
N LYS A 48 -0.72 18.88 17.89
CA LYS A 48 -1.51 17.75 18.41
C LYS A 48 -1.10 16.48 17.70
N LEU A 49 -0.52 15.52 18.43
CA LEU A 49 -0.15 14.22 17.89
C LEU A 49 -1.36 13.57 17.22
N LYS A 50 -1.20 13.21 15.95
CA LYS A 50 -2.20 12.56 15.09
C LYS A 50 -1.86 11.12 14.83
N ASP A 51 -0.60 10.83 14.53
CA ASP A 51 -0.17 9.50 14.17
C ASP A 51 1.33 9.30 14.46
N THR A 52 1.76 8.04 14.37
CA THR A 52 3.17 7.64 14.38
C THR A 52 3.40 6.73 13.18
N VAL A 53 4.28 7.14 12.27
CA VAL A 53 4.55 6.44 11.01
C VAL A 53 5.85 5.65 11.15
N ASP A 54 5.85 4.36 10.78
CA ASP A 54 7.08 3.57 10.69
C ASP A 54 7.85 4.02 9.43
N ILE A 55 8.99 4.67 9.64
CA ILE A 55 9.88 5.19 8.61
C ILE A 55 11.18 4.38 8.52
N THR A 56 11.24 3.18 9.11
CA THR A 56 12.45 2.32 9.18
C THR A 56 13.09 2.06 7.81
N TYR A 57 12.27 2.08 6.75
CA TYR A 57 12.72 1.83 5.37
C TYR A 57 12.54 3.03 4.46
N TRP A 58 12.20 4.20 5.01
CA TRP A 58 12.09 5.41 4.22
C TRP A 58 13.48 5.97 3.90
N GLU A 59 13.59 6.53 2.70
CA GLU A 59 14.75 7.23 2.20
C GLU A 59 14.44 8.73 2.10
N PRO A 60 15.19 9.59 2.81
CA PRO A 60 15.03 11.05 2.72
C PRO A 60 15.08 11.56 1.29
N GLY A 61 14.25 12.56 1.00
CA GLY A 61 14.04 13.13 -0.32
C GLY A 61 13.42 12.16 -1.33
N THR A 62 12.96 10.98 -0.91
CA THR A 62 12.42 9.97 -1.82
C THR A 62 11.04 9.50 -1.41
N ASP A 63 10.90 9.14 -0.14
CA ASP A 63 9.61 8.77 0.42
C ASP A 63 8.78 10.00 0.75
N HIS A 64 7.48 9.81 0.84
CA HIS A 64 6.54 10.90 0.93
C HIS A 64 5.43 10.64 1.93
N PHE A 65 4.88 11.72 2.46
CA PHE A 65 3.81 11.73 3.44
C PHE A 65 2.58 12.46 2.87
N TRP A 66 1.42 11.82 2.95
CA TRP A 66 0.14 12.40 2.54
C TRP A 66 -0.43 13.24 3.67
N ILE A 67 -0.70 14.51 3.37
CA ILE A 67 -1.20 15.47 4.35
C ILE A 67 -2.61 15.88 3.96
N GLU A 68 -3.58 15.62 4.84
CA GLU A 68 -4.94 16.14 4.70
C GLU A 68 -5.14 17.32 5.64
N CYS A 69 -5.29 18.52 5.04
CA CYS A 69 -5.64 19.74 5.74
C CYS A 69 -7.11 20.07 5.54
N VAL A 70 -7.74 20.63 6.57
CA VAL A 70 -9.09 21.19 6.47
C VAL A 70 -8.97 22.71 6.40
N ASP A 71 -9.37 23.29 5.27
CA ASP A 71 -9.37 24.74 5.12
C ASP A 71 -10.75 25.31 5.51
N GLY A 72 -10.80 26.00 6.64
CA GLY A 72 -12.01 26.66 7.16
C GLY A 72 -12.36 27.96 6.45
N TYR A 73 -11.39 28.64 5.83
CA TYR A 73 -11.60 29.89 5.10
C TYR A 73 -12.25 29.64 3.74
N ILE A 74 -11.75 28.65 2.99
CA ILE A 74 -12.38 28.23 1.72
C ILE A 74 -13.83 27.81 1.96
N ASP A 75 -14.11 27.19 3.10
CA ASP A 75 -15.47 26.80 3.46
C ASP A 75 -16.36 27.97 3.84
N SER A 76 -15.82 29.02 4.48
CA SER A 76 -16.55 30.28 4.69
C SER A 76 -16.99 30.91 3.36
N MET A 77 -16.16 30.78 2.31
CA MET A 77 -16.52 31.21 0.95
C MET A 77 -17.52 30.27 0.27
N ARG A 78 -17.56 28.97 0.63
CA ARG A 78 -18.41 27.95 -0.01
C ARG A 78 -19.70 27.61 0.74
N ARG A 79 -19.91 28.13 1.96
CA ARG A 79 -21.07 27.85 2.83
C ARG A 79 -21.28 26.36 3.11
N ASN A 80 -20.20 25.61 3.34
CA ASN A 80 -20.27 24.20 3.73
C ASN A 80 -19.97 24.02 5.22
N ASN A 81 -20.62 23.02 5.85
CA ASN A 81 -20.51 22.74 7.30
C ASN A 81 -19.43 21.68 7.64
N GLY A 82 -18.44 21.45 6.77
CA GLY A 82 -17.52 20.30 6.90
C GLY A 82 -16.03 20.58 6.68
N GLY A 83 -15.66 21.78 6.27
CA GLY A 83 -14.33 22.13 5.79
C GLY A 83 -14.01 21.55 4.40
N THR A 84 -13.34 22.31 3.53
CA THR A 84 -12.83 21.78 2.27
C THR A 84 -11.53 21.06 2.60
N LYS A 85 -11.52 19.74 2.44
CA LYS A 85 -10.31 18.92 2.59
C LYS A 85 -9.38 19.16 1.40
N ILE A 86 -8.13 19.52 1.69
CA ILE A 86 -7.05 19.67 0.72
C ILE A 86 -6.00 18.61 1.03
N SER A 87 -5.63 17.83 0.02
CA SER A 87 -4.61 16.80 0.13
C SER A 87 -3.32 17.28 -0.51
N TYR A 88 -2.29 17.43 0.31
CA TYR A 88 -0.92 17.69 -0.12
C TYR A 88 -0.09 16.41 -0.05
N VAL A 89 1.03 16.42 -0.78
CA VAL A 89 2.07 15.42 -0.62
C VAL A 89 3.37 16.13 -0.27
N TYR A 90 4.00 15.69 0.80
CA TYR A 90 5.29 16.17 1.27
C TYR A 90 6.35 15.11 1.00
N LEU A 91 7.44 15.46 0.32
CA LEU A 91 8.62 14.59 0.24
C LEU A 91 9.33 14.68 1.58
N TRP A 92 9.38 13.58 2.32
CA TRP A 92 10.00 13.51 3.62
C TRP A 92 11.51 13.76 3.51
N GLN A 93 12.08 14.64 4.33
CA GLN A 93 13.47 15.07 4.22
C GLN A 93 14.38 14.47 5.30
N GLY A 94 13.87 13.55 6.12
CA GLY A 94 14.65 12.88 7.16
C GLY A 94 14.27 13.29 8.58
N GLU A 95 13.19 14.04 8.75
CA GLU A 95 12.74 14.53 10.05
C GLU A 95 12.11 13.41 10.88
N ASP A 96 12.46 13.32 12.16
CA ASP A 96 11.82 12.39 13.10
C ASP A 96 10.43 12.91 13.58
N THR A 97 10.11 14.17 13.27
CA THR A 97 8.83 14.80 13.61
C THR A 97 8.33 15.69 12.47
N ILE A 98 7.02 15.64 12.21
CA ILE A 98 6.32 16.57 11.31
C ILE A 98 5.17 17.19 12.09
N ASP A 99 5.13 18.52 12.23
CA ASP A 99 3.91 19.27 12.55
C ASP A 99 3.44 20.04 11.33
N TYR A 100 2.24 19.71 10.85
CA TYR A 100 1.67 20.29 9.65
C TYR A 100 0.47 21.19 9.93
N TYR A 101 0.35 22.30 9.21
CA TYR A 101 -0.82 23.17 9.24
C TYR A 101 -0.88 24.10 8.02
N LEU A 102 -2.07 24.65 7.75
CA LEU A 102 -2.23 25.82 6.89
C LEU A 102 -2.14 27.09 7.73
N ASP A 103 -1.29 28.03 7.30
CA ASP A 103 -1.15 29.35 7.90
C ASP A 103 -2.26 30.32 7.45
N GLU A 104 -2.14 31.59 7.85
CA GLU A 104 -3.09 32.65 7.49
C GLU A 104 -3.07 33.04 6.00
N TYR A 105 -2.01 32.65 5.27
CA TYR A 105 -1.88 32.84 3.84
C TYR A 105 -2.27 31.59 3.03
N HIS A 106 -2.80 30.56 3.71
CA HIS A 106 -3.18 29.27 3.13
C HIS A 106 -2.00 28.47 2.55
N LEU A 107 -0.78 28.75 2.99
CA LEU A 107 0.39 27.94 2.67
C LEU A 107 0.46 26.75 3.62
N LEU A 108 0.80 25.58 3.08
CA LEU A 108 1.14 24.42 3.89
C LEU A 108 2.51 24.63 4.52
N ASN A 109 2.52 24.59 5.84
CA ASN A 109 3.72 24.62 6.65
C ASN A 109 4.00 23.23 7.21
N ILE A 110 5.29 22.87 7.24
CA ILE A 110 5.84 21.69 7.93
C ILE A 110 6.93 22.19 8.86
N ASN A 111 6.77 21.95 10.17
CA ASN A 111 7.70 22.41 11.19
C ASN A 111 8.01 23.92 11.05
N ASP A 112 6.97 24.72 10.86
CA ASP A 112 7.02 26.18 10.67
C ASP A 112 7.75 26.67 9.40
N VAL A 113 8.02 25.76 8.45
CA VAL A 113 8.56 26.11 7.13
C VAL A 113 7.47 26.04 6.07
N PRO A 114 7.18 27.13 5.33
CA PRO A 114 6.19 27.10 4.26
C PRO A 114 6.74 26.30 3.08
N CYS A 115 6.18 25.12 2.83
CA CYS A 115 6.67 24.20 1.82
C CYS A 115 5.66 23.90 0.72
N GLY A 116 4.37 24.21 0.93
CA GLY A 116 3.32 23.86 -0.01
C GLY A 116 2.33 24.97 -0.34
N ILE A 117 1.83 24.94 -1.58
CA ILE A 117 0.87 25.92 -2.07
C ILE A 117 -0.26 25.26 -2.86
N ASP A 118 -1.46 25.80 -2.75
CA ASP A 118 -2.57 25.50 -3.65
C ASP A 118 -2.91 26.73 -4.49
N LEU A 119 -2.43 26.74 -5.74
CA LEU A 119 -2.63 27.88 -6.65
C LEU A 119 -4.10 28.12 -6.99
N ARG A 120 -5.00 27.17 -6.70
CA ARG A 120 -6.45 27.37 -6.87
C ARG A 120 -6.99 28.45 -5.94
N TYR A 121 -6.26 28.77 -4.87
CA TYR A 121 -6.67 29.69 -3.82
C TYR A 121 -5.62 30.75 -3.50
N VAL A 122 -4.33 30.46 -3.70
CA VAL A 122 -3.23 31.38 -3.41
C VAL A 122 -2.59 31.87 -4.72
N PRO A 123 -2.61 33.18 -5.03
CA PRO A 123 -1.89 33.71 -6.18
C PRO A 123 -0.38 33.48 -6.07
N ALA A 124 0.28 33.06 -7.15
CA ALA A 124 1.72 32.80 -7.11
C ALA A 124 2.56 34.04 -6.75
N ASP A 125 2.10 35.24 -7.13
CA ASP A 125 2.78 36.52 -6.85
C ASP A 125 2.71 36.96 -5.39
N SER A 126 1.79 36.40 -4.59
CA SER A 126 1.66 36.77 -3.18
C SER A 126 2.56 35.93 -2.26
N VAL A 127 3.37 35.02 -2.81
CA VAL A 127 4.23 34.13 -2.02
C VAL A 127 5.55 34.85 -1.70
N PRO A 128 5.87 35.12 -0.43
CA PRO A 128 7.04 35.92 -0.06
C PRO A 128 8.37 35.19 -0.33
N GLU A 129 8.42 33.88 -0.10
CA GLU A 129 9.62 33.04 -0.24
C GLU A 129 9.36 31.86 -1.18
N PRO A 130 9.19 32.10 -2.49
CA PRO A 130 8.75 31.07 -3.42
C PRO A 130 9.79 29.95 -3.62
N PHE A 131 11.05 30.17 -3.23
CA PHE A 131 12.09 29.14 -3.24
C PHE A 131 11.94 28.08 -2.13
N LEU A 132 11.14 28.34 -1.08
CA LEU A 132 10.83 27.34 -0.05
C LEU A 132 9.73 26.36 -0.49
N ILE A 133 8.95 26.74 -1.50
CA ILE A 133 7.84 25.91 -2.00
C ILE A 133 8.39 24.71 -2.77
N THR A 134 8.12 23.52 -2.26
CA THR A 134 8.52 22.24 -2.84
C THR A 134 7.32 21.43 -3.36
N THR A 135 6.11 21.74 -2.90
CA THR A 135 4.87 21.08 -3.33
C THR A 135 3.82 22.07 -3.80
N ALA A 136 3.16 21.78 -4.93
CA ALA A 136 2.11 22.64 -5.47
C ALA A 136 0.89 21.83 -5.92
N ILE A 137 -0.29 22.43 -5.73
CA ILE A 137 -1.55 22.00 -6.34
C ILE A 137 -1.93 23.03 -7.41
N VAL A 138 -2.20 22.57 -8.63
CA VAL A 138 -2.45 23.48 -9.76
C VAL A 138 -3.63 23.05 -10.63
N ARG A 139 -4.24 24.04 -11.29
CA ARG A 139 -5.11 23.84 -12.44
C ARG A 139 -4.38 24.10 -13.76
N PRO A 140 -4.94 23.64 -14.88
CA PRO A 140 -4.36 23.85 -16.20
C PRO A 140 -3.94 25.29 -16.51
N GLU A 141 -4.79 26.27 -16.20
CA GLU A 141 -4.56 27.69 -16.46
C GLU A 141 -3.42 28.30 -15.62
N GLN A 142 -2.86 27.55 -14.66
CA GLN A 142 -1.85 28.02 -13.70
C GLN A 142 -0.46 27.41 -13.95
N VAL A 143 -0.31 26.51 -14.93
CA VAL A 143 0.95 25.78 -15.14
C VAL A 143 2.13 26.71 -15.38
N LEU A 144 1.95 27.78 -16.15
CA LEU A 144 3.02 28.74 -16.43
C LEU A 144 3.52 29.47 -15.17
N GLN A 145 2.69 29.58 -14.13
CA GLN A 145 3.08 30.21 -12.87
C GLN A 145 4.09 29.37 -12.07
N LEU A 146 4.26 28.09 -12.41
CA LEU A 146 5.19 27.19 -11.73
C LEU A 146 6.65 27.61 -11.89
N GLU A 147 6.99 28.44 -12.89
CA GLU A 147 8.33 28.99 -13.08
C GLU A 147 8.82 29.81 -11.88
N LYS A 148 7.89 30.31 -11.05
CA LYS A 148 8.19 31.08 -9.84
C LYS A 148 8.71 30.23 -8.70
N PHE A 149 8.52 28.90 -8.74
CA PHE A 149 8.89 27.97 -7.68
C PHE A 149 10.09 27.10 -8.10
N PRO A 150 11.34 27.59 -8.00
CA PRO A 150 12.52 26.95 -8.59
C PRO A 150 12.92 25.61 -7.95
N ASN A 151 12.37 25.30 -6.76
CA ASN A 151 12.62 24.09 -5.98
C ASN A 151 11.40 23.14 -5.95
N LEU A 152 10.42 23.37 -6.82
CA LEU A 152 9.26 22.51 -6.95
C LEU A 152 9.69 21.08 -7.30
N ALA A 153 9.37 20.14 -6.41
CA ALA A 153 9.68 18.73 -6.54
C ALA A 153 8.41 17.86 -6.61
N VAL A 154 7.28 18.39 -6.11
CA VAL A 154 6.00 17.69 -6.04
C VAL A 154 4.93 18.51 -6.75
N LEU A 155 4.18 17.87 -7.65
CA LEU A 155 3.07 18.50 -8.35
C LEU A 155 1.82 17.63 -8.30
N ASN A 156 0.76 18.18 -7.71
CA ASN A 156 -0.59 17.62 -7.73
C ASN A 156 -1.44 18.40 -8.72
N THR A 157 -1.87 17.75 -9.79
CA THR A 157 -2.68 18.41 -10.81
C THR A 157 -4.17 18.22 -10.55
N HIS A 158 -4.98 19.18 -10.97
CA HIS A 158 -6.43 19.11 -10.82
C HIS A 158 -7.14 19.49 -12.11
N ARG A 159 -7.81 18.50 -12.73
CA ARG A 159 -8.54 18.58 -14.01
C ARG A 159 -7.64 18.75 -15.24
N PHE A 160 -6.49 18.09 -15.24
CA PHE A 160 -5.66 18.02 -16.45
C PHE A 160 -6.23 16.99 -17.44
N ASP A 161 -5.97 17.26 -18.71
CA ASP A 161 -6.09 16.38 -19.86
C ASP A 161 -4.84 16.55 -20.75
N ASP A 162 -4.81 15.85 -21.88
CA ASP A 162 -3.64 15.78 -22.76
C ASP A 162 -3.11 17.16 -23.21
N ASP A 163 -3.99 18.14 -23.42
CA ASP A 163 -3.62 19.46 -23.96
C ASP A 163 -2.66 20.24 -23.05
N TYR A 164 -2.64 19.92 -21.75
CA TYR A 164 -1.82 20.62 -20.75
C TYR A 164 -0.55 19.88 -20.35
N LEU A 165 -0.41 18.61 -20.73
CA LEU A 165 0.79 17.83 -20.43
C LEU A 165 2.08 18.35 -21.10
N PRO A 166 2.06 18.93 -22.33
CA PRO A 166 3.25 19.54 -22.91
C PRO A 166 3.90 20.60 -22.02
N ALA A 167 3.10 21.37 -21.28
CA ALA A 167 3.58 22.42 -20.39
C ALA A 167 4.33 21.87 -19.15
N LEU A 168 4.13 20.60 -18.80
CA LEU A 168 4.85 19.94 -17.70
C LEU A 168 6.23 19.43 -18.12
N SER A 169 6.48 19.27 -19.42
CA SER A 169 7.69 18.64 -19.95
C SER A 169 9.00 19.33 -19.52
N GLY A 170 8.96 20.63 -19.22
CA GLY A 170 10.08 21.44 -18.75
C GLY A 170 10.40 21.29 -17.26
N LEU A 171 9.52 20.68 -16.46
CA LEU A 171 9.66 20.57 -15.00
C LEU A 171 10.58 19.41 -14.61
N LYS A 172 11.82 19.41 -15.13
CA LYS A 172 12.78 18.30 -15.02
C LYS A 172 13.19 17.94 -13.59
N LYS A 173 12.95 18.82 -12.61
CA LYS A 173 13.27 18.58 -11.18
C LYS A 173 12.16 17.82 -10.44
N LEU A 174 10.98 17.61 -11.06
CA LEU A 174 9.89 16.89 -10.42
C LEU A 174 10.32 15.47 -10.05
N GLN A 175 10.01 15.12 -8.81
CA GLN A 175 10.20 13.79 -8.23
C GLN A 175 8.85 13.10 -8.00
N LEU A 176 7.78 13.87 -7.78
CA LEU A 176 6.42 13.36 -7.65
C LEU A 176 5.46 14.12 -8.55
N LEU A 177 4.68 13.39 -9.32
CA LEU A 177 3.63 13.93 -10.15
C LEU A 177 2.34 13.13 -9.96
N SER A 178 1.28 13.78 -9.48
CA SER A 178 -0.07 13.22 -9.49
C SER A 178 -0.91 13.85 -10.59
N LEU A 179 -1.31 12.99 -11.54
CA LEU A 179 -2.24 13.25 -12.63
C LEU A 179 -3.63 12.70 -12.33
N ARG A 180 -3.88 12.35 -11.06
CA ARG A 180 -5.11 11.71 -10.63
C ARG A 180 -6.34 12.51 -11.04
N ARG A 181 -7.32 11.80 -11.60
CA ARG A 181 -8.64 12.39 -11.91
C ARG A 181 -9.67 12.07 -10.81
N SER A 182 -10.68 12.94 -10.72
CA SER A 182 -11.84 12.67 -9.88
C SER A 182 -12.75 11.63 -10.54
N ARG A 183 -13.13 10.61 -9.78
CA ARG A 183 -14.08 9.54 -10.18
C ARG A 183 -15.42 10.06 -10.74
N LYS A 184 -15.85 11.27 -10.38
CA LYS A 184 -17.20 11.81 -10.68
C LYS A 184 -17.35 12.51 -12.04
N LYS A 185 -16.29 12.68 -12.85
CA LYS A 185 -16.32 13.52 -14.08
C LYS A 185 -15.86 12.84 -15.38
N SER A 186 -15.83 11.51 -15.45
CA SER A 186 -15.29 10.77 -16.60
C SER A 186 -16.10 10.87 -17.91
N GLN A 187 -17.28 11.49 -17.92
CA GLN A 187 -18.21 11.44 -19.05
C GLN A 187 -18.10 12.58 -20.09
N TYR A 188 -17.26 13.61 -19.86
CA TYR A 188 -17.23 14.81 -20.73
C TYR A 188 -15.84 15.30 -21.20
N SER A 189 -14.74 14.63 -20.84
CA SER A 189 -13.40 14.91 -21.40
C SER A 189 -12.58 13.61 -21.35
N PRO A 190 -11.87 13.25 -22.43
CA PRO A 190 -11.07 12.01 -22.49
C PRO A 190 -9.96 11.99 -21.43
N GLY A 191 -9.62 13.14 -20.84
CA GLY A 191 -8.62 13.21 -19.81
C GLY A 191 -7.25 12.89 -20.32
N ILE A 192 -6.48 12.16 -19.53
CA ILE A 192 -5.09 11.84 -19.84
C ILE A 192 -5.04 10.46 -20.49
N THR A 193 -4.51 10.39 -21.71
CA THR A 193 -4.44 9.19 -22.54
C THR A 193 -3.00 8.76 -22.81
N ASP A 194 -2.84 7.66 -23.56
CA ASP A 194 -1.52 7.20 -24.04
C ASP A 194 -0.82 8.23 -24.94
N GLU A 195 -1.57 9.07 -25.66
CA GLU A 195 -0.98 10.12 -26.49
C GLU A 195 -0.43 11.27 -25.63
N GLY A 196 -1.21 11.76 -24.66
CA GLY A 196 -0.76 12.84 -23.80
C GLY A 196 0.41 12.46 -22.90
N ILE A 197 0.45 11.22 -22.39
CA ILE A 197 1.49 10.79 -21.44
C ILE A 197 2.90 10.79 -22.04
N LYS A 198 3.03 10.75 -23.38
CA LYS A 198 4.31 10.89 -24.11
C LYS A 198 5.08 12.16 -23.71
N ASN A 199 4.36 13.24 -23.39
CA ASN A 199 4.97 14.50 -22.96
C ASN A 199 5.78 14.39 -21.66
N LEU A 200 5.60 13.30 -20.90
CA LEU A 200 6.30 13.05 -19.64
C LEU A 200 7.54 12.17 -19.79
N GLU A 201 7.84 11.65 -20.99
CA GLU A 201 9.00 10.76 -21.24
C GLU A 201 10.32 11.39 -20.75
N GLY A 202 10.42 12.72 -20.83
CA GLY A 202 11.61 13.46 -20.41
C GLY A 202 11.67 13.82 -18.93
N LEU A 203 10.71 13.43 -18.08
CA LEU A 203 10.71 13.71 -16.63
C LEU A 203 11.47 12.63 -15.85
N THR A 204 12.71 12.36 -16.25
CA THR A 204 13.49 11.19 -15.81
C THR A 204 13.84 11.16 -14.31
N ASN A 205 13.63 12.27 -13.58
CA ASN A 205 13.80 12.34 -12.13
C ASN A 205 12.55 11.90 -11.34
N LEU A 206 11.45 11.56 -12.02
CA LEU A 206 10.24 11.08 -11.36
C LEU A 206 10.50 9.78 -10.61
N ARG A 207 10.14 9.80 -9.33
CA ARG A 207 10.17 8.68 -8.38
C ARG A 207 8.77 8.17 -8.08
N VAL A 208 7.78 9.05 -8.13
CA VAL A 208 6.39 8.74 -7.86
C VAL A 208 5.52 9.30 -8.98
N LEU A 209 4.73 8.42 -9.60
CA LEU A 209 3.78 8.80 -10.64
C LEU A 209 2.41 8.22 -10.31
N ASP A 210 1.43 9.11 -10.09
CA ASP A 210 0.04 8.73 -9.87
C ASP A 210 -0.80 9.04 -11.10
N LEU A 211 -1.17 7.98 -11.82
CA LEU A 211 -2.03 7.98 -13.00
C LEU A 211 -3.44 7.50 -12.68
N SER A 212 -3.83 7.45 -11.40
CA SER A 212 -5.12 6.87 -11.03
C SER A 212 -6.29 7.61 -11.67
N PHE A 213 -7.29 6.85 -12.15
CA PHE A 213 -8.46 7.37 -12.87
C PHE A 213 -8.14 8.07 -14.22
N THR A 214 -6.97 7.82 -14.82
CA THR A 214 -6.65 8.24 -16.20
C THR A 214 -7.03 7.17 -17.23
N GLN A 215 -6.88 7.47 -18.52
CA GLN A 215 -7.12 6.55 -19.63
C GLN A 215 -5.82 5.92 -20.16
N VAL A 216 -4.75 5.96 -19.37
CA VAL A 216 -3.45 5.35 -19.75
C VAL A 216 -3.57 3.83 -19.74
N SER A 217 -3.05 3.19 -20.78
CA SER A 217 -2.95 1.75 -20.97
C SER A 217 -1.48 1.29 -20.98
N GLY A 218 -1.24 0.02 -21.33
CA GLY A 218 0.11 -0.52 -21.48
C GLY A 218 0.95 0.22 -22.52
N GLU A 219 0.33 0.69 -23.60
CA GLU A 219 1.01 1.45 -24.66
C GLU A 219 1.50 2.81 -24.13
N GLY A 220 0.71 3.49 -23.30
CA GLY A 220 1.14 4.71 -22.61
C GLY A 220 2.33 4.46 -21.67
N LEU A 221 2.32 3.36 -20.91
CA LEU A 221 3.47 2.97 -20.08
C LEU A 221 4.73 2.68 -20.91
N ALA A 222 4.58 2.18 -22.14
CA ALA A 222 5.72 1.94 -23.04
C ALA A 222 6.48 3.23 -23.39
N HIS A 223 5.78 4.36 -23.46
CA HIS A 223 6.39 5.68 -23.69
C HIS A 223 7.18 6.19 -22.48
N LEU A 224 6.87 5.72 -21.28
CA LEU A 224 7.51 6.16 -20.04
C LEU A 224 8.75 5.33 -19.66
N LYS A 225 9.25 4.46 -20.55
CA LYS A 225 10.40 3.56 -20.30
C LYS A 225 11.68 4.24 -19.78
N ASN A 226 11.85 5.55 -19.98
CA ASN A 226 13.02 6.31 -19.54
C ASN A 226 12.90 6.81 -18.08
N LEU A 227 11.75 6.60 -17.41
CA LEU A 227 11.56 6.93 -16.00
C LEU A 227 12.26 5.88 -15.10
N SER A 228 13.58 5.74 -15.24
CA SER A 228 14.38 4.70 -14.56
C SER A 228 14.45 4.89 -13.04
N GLU A 229 14.17 6.10 -12.55
CA GLU A 229 14.13 6.43 -11.13
C GLU A 229 12.76 6.16 -10.49
N LEU A 230 11.77 5.68 -11.27
CA LEU A 230 10.42 5.44 -10.77
C LEU A 230 10.41 4.32 -9.73
N ARG A 231 9.92 4.66 -8.53
CA ARG A 231 9.83 3.79 -7.34
C ARG A 231 8.39 3.48 -6.98
N GLU A 232 7.47 4.38 -7.29
CA GLU A 232 6.04 4.20 -7.06
C GLU A 232 5.24 4.52 -8.31
N LEU A 233 4.36 3.60 -8.67
CA LEU A 233 3.41 3.76 -9.75
C LEU A 233 2.01 3.42 -9.25
N ASN A 234 1.12 4.40 -9.33
CA ASN A 234 -0.29 4.19 -9.07
C ASN A 234 -1.07 4.26 -10.39
N ILE A 235 -1.56 3.11 -10.84
CA ILE A 235 -2.39 2.93 -12.04
C ILE A 235 -3.79 2.42 -11.65
N TYR A 236 -4.26 2.77 -10.46
CA TYR A 236 -5.59 2.42 -9.98
C TYR A 236 -6.71 3.01 -10.85
N HIS A 237 -7.66 2.19 -11.30
CA HIS A 237 -8.73 2.59 -12.21
C HIS A 237 -8.22 3.28 -13.50
N THR A 238 -7.17 2.72 -14.08
CA THR A 238 -6.73 3.07 -15.44
C THR A 238 -7.39 2.15 -16.47
N TYR A 239 -7.18 2.42 -17.77
CA TYR A 239 -7.68 1.58 -18.87
C TYR A 239 -6.77 0.38 -19.15
N MET A 240 -5.83 0.09 -18.24
CA MET A 240 -5.02 -1.12 -18.20
C MET A 240 -5.90 -2.38 -18.12
N GLY A 241 -5.39 -3.50 -18.63
CA GLY A 241 -6.02 -4.82 -18.52
C GLY A 241 -6.83 -5.25 -19.76
N LEU A 242 -6.83 -4.46 -20.82
CA LEU A 242 -7.41 -4.85 -22.12
C LEU A 242 -6.46 -5.84 -22.84
N GLY A 243 -6.32 -7.06 -22.30
CA GLY A 243 -5.59 -8.16 -22.93
C GLY A 243 -4.37 -8.71 -22.16
N GLY A 244 -4.11 -8.25 -20.93
CA GLY A 244 -3.10 -8.81 -20.03
C GLY A 244 -1.63 -8.56 -20.37
N SER A 245 -1.34 -8.08 -21.59
CA SER A 245 0.02 -7.75 -22.00
C SER A 245 0.50 -6.37 -21.51
N ASP A 246 -0.42 -5.53 -21.03
CA ASP A 246 -0.12 -4.14 -20.65
C ASP A 246 0.95 -4.04 -19.55
N PHE A 247 0.95 -5.01 -18.63
CA PHE A 247 1.89 -5.08 -17.52
C PHE A 247 3.33 -5.43 -17.95
N LYS A 248 3.56 -5.89 -19.20
CA LYS A 248 4.90 -6.24 -19.71
C LYS A 248 5.88 -5.07 -19.69
N HIS A 249 5.38 -3.83 -19.70
CA HIS A 249 6.18 -2.61 -19.71
C HIS A 249 6.70 -2.24 -18.32
N LEU A 250 6.14 -2.79 -17.24
CA LEU A 250 6.57 -2.48 -15.87
C LEU A 250 8.04 -2.84 -15.61
N LYS A 251 8.59 -3.83 -16.33
CA LYS A 251 10.01 -4.18 -16.26
C LYS A 251 10.96 -3.05 -16.69
N ALA A 252 10.43 -2.01 -17.35
CA ALA A 252 11.20 -0.80 -17.68
C ALA A 252 11.48 0.08 -16.45
N PHE A 253 10.84 -0.19 -15.31
CA PHE A 253 11.01 0.54 -14.05
C PHE A 253 11.79 -0.33 -13.04
N PRO A 254 13.12 -0.45 -13.17
CA PRO A 254 13.92 -1.40 -12.38
C PRO A 254 13.98 -1.04 -10.89
N LYS A 255 13.64 0.20 -10.51
CA LYS A 255 13.61 0.68 -9.13
C LYS A 255 12.20 0.67 -8.52
N LEU A 256 11.20 0.10 -9.21
CA LEU A 256 9.82 0.09 -8.74
C LEU A 256 9.70 -0.76 -7.47
N LYS A 257 9.34 -0.10 -6.37
CA LYS A 257 9.11 -0.68 -5.05
C LYS A 257 7.63 -0.78 -4.70
N ARG A 258 6.81 0.15 -5.19
CA ARG A 258 5.39 0.25 -4.85
C ARG A 258 4.52 0.27 -6.10
N LEU A 259 3.59 -0.68 -6.18
CA LEU A 259 2.64 -0.76 -7.29
C LEU A 259 1.22 -0.85 -6.74
N ARG A 260 0.40 0.13 -7.12
CA ARG A 260 -1.06 0.07 -6.95
C ARG A 260 -1.70 -0.04 -8.30
N CYS A 261 -2.49 -1.09 -8.51
CA CYS A 261 -3.25 -1.27 -9.74
C CYS A 261 -4.68 -1.72 -9.47
N SER A 262 -5.59 -1.28 -10.33
CA SER A 262 -6.95 -1.81 -10.43
C SER A 262 -7.37 -1.69 -11.88
N VAL A 263 -7.94 -2.76 -12.42
CA VAL A 263 -8.35 -2.87 -13.82
C VAL A 263 -9.72 -3.53 -13.89
N TYR A 264 -10.42 -3.29 -14.99
CA TYR A 264 -11.74 -3.90 -15.23
C TYR A 264 -11.66 -5.41 -15.51
N SER A 265 -10.54 -5.89 -16.06
CA SER A 265 -10.26 -7.31 -16.29
C SER A 265 -8.80 -7.60 -16.00
N PHE A 266 -8.53 -8.59 -15.15
CA PHE A 266 -7.18 -8.90 -14.66
C PHE A 266 -6.79 -10.36 -15.02
N PRO A 267 -6.39 -10.61 -16.27
CA PRO A 267 -6.04 -11.97 -16.71
C PRO A 267 -4.73 -12.46 -16.05
N ASP A 268 -4.54 -13.78 -15.98
CA ASP A 268 -3.37 -14.46 -15.38
C ASP A 268 -2.01 -13.91 -15.87
N LEU A 269 -1.94 -13.52 -17.14
CA LEU A 269 -0.73 -12.94 -17.75
C LEU A 269 -0.29 -11.63 -17.05
N SER A 270 -1.24 -10.85 -16.53
CA SER A 270 -0.95 -9.61 -15.80
C SER A 270 -0.13 -9.88 -14.54
N LEU A 271 -0.56 -10.86 -13.76
CA LEU A 271 0.10 -11.20 -12.50
C LEU A 271 1.45 -11.90 -12.72
N ARG A 272 1.62 -12.60 -13.85
CA ARG A 272 2.92 -13.12 -14.27
C ARG A 272 3.94 -12.01 -14.48
N HIS A 273 3.58 -10.94 -15.20
CA HIS A 273 4.47 -9.80 -15.41
C HIS A 273 4.78 -9.05 -14.10
N ILE A 274 3.79 -8.90 -13.21
CA ILE A 274 4.04 -8.33 -11.87
C ILE A 274 5.00 -9.21 -11.07
N GLY A 275 4.89 -10.54 -11.18
CA GLY A 275 5.79 -11.50 -10.53
C GLY A 275 7.25 -11.42 -10.97
N GLU A 276 7.55 -10.76 -12.10
CA GLU A 276 8.92 -10.52 -12.57
C GLU A 276 9.59 -9.33 -11.83
N LEU A 277 8.81 -8.50 -11.13
CA LEU A 277 9.28 -7.29 -10.43
C LEU A 277 9.81 -7.63 -9.03
N SER A 278 10.85 -8.45 -8.97
CA SER A 278 11.41 -9.00 -7.72
C SER A 278 11.79 -7.98 -6.63
N GLY A 279 11.99 -6.70 -6.98
CA GLY A 279 12.26 -5.60 -6.04
C GLY A 279 11.02 -4.93 -5.44
N LEU A 280 9.80 -5.42 -5.75
CA LEU A 280 8.58 -4.87 -5.16
C LEU A 280 8.54 -5.10 -3.64
N GLU A 281 8.32 -4.01 -2.90
CA GLU A 281 8.12 -3.98 -1.45
C GLU A 281 6.64 -3.82 -1.09
N GLU A 282 5.83 -3.17 -1.93
CA GLU A 282 4.39 -2.98 -1.68
C GLU A 282 3.57 -3.23 -2.95
N LEU A 283 2.53 -4.06 -2.80
CA LEU A 283 1.67 -4.46 -3.89
C LEU A 283 0.19 -4.43 -3.47
N TYR A 284 -0.59 -3.61 -4.18
CA TYR A 284 -2.02 -3.45 -3.93
C TYR A 284 -2.83 -3.96 -5.12
N LEU A 285 -3.56 -5.06 -4.92
CA LEU A 285 -4.36 -5.78 -5.92
C LEU A 285 -5.84 -5.90 -5.49
N GLU A 286 -6.30 -5.03 -4.59
CA GLU A 286 -7.65 -5.09 -4.04
C GLU A 286 -8.73 -4.92 -5.14
N GLY A 287 -9.75 -5.78 -5.10
CA GLY A 287 -10.87 -5.74 -6.05
C GLY A 287 -10.55 -6.30 -7.44
N LEU A 288 -9.39 -6.93 -7.62
CA LEU A 288 -9.00 -7.58 -8.88
C LEU A 288 -9.43 -9.06 -8.92
N ASP A 289 -9.54 -9.61 -10.13
CA ASP A 289 -9.82 -11.05 -10.34
C ASP A 289 -8.57 -11.93 -10.09
N VAL A 290 -8.02 -11.81 -8.87
CA VAL A 290 -6.93 -12.63 -8.38
C VAL A 290 -7.54 -13.87 -7.73
N THR A 291 -7.19 -15.05 -8.22
CA THR A 291 -7.67 -16.34 -7.74
C THR A 291 -6.56 -17.04 -6.95
N GLY A 292 -6.93 -18.04 -6.14
CA GLY A 292 -5.93 -18.88 -5.47
C GLY A 292 -4.95 -19.59 -6.42
N PHE A 293 -5.32 -19.78 -7.69
CA PHE A 293 -4.43 -20.37 -8.68
C PHE A 293 -3.39 -19.37 -9.22
N ASN A 294 -3.83 -18.16 -9.60
CA ASN A 294 -2.95 -17.19 -10.26
C ASN A 294 -1.95 -16.53 -9.31
N ILE A 295 -2.26 -16.40 -8.00
CA ILE A 295 -1.36 -15.84 -6.98
C ILE A 295 0.02 -16.55 -6.89
N ARG A 296 0.14 -17.77 -7.44
CA ARG A 296 1.42 -18.49 -7.61
C ARG A 296 2.51 -17.65 -8.29
N HIS A 297 2.12 -16.73 -9.17
CA HIS A 297 3.05 -15.87 -9.90
C HIS A 297 3.76 -14.88 -8.98
N LEU A 298 3.21 -14.59 -7.79
CA LEU A 298 3.81 -13.70 -6.80
C LEU A 298 4.86 -14.38 -5.92
N LYS A 299 5.07 -15.71 -6.04
CA LYS A 299 5.98 -16.47 -5.18
C LYS A 299 7.42 -15.90 -5.15
N GLY A 300 7.86 -15.27 -6.23
CA GLY A 300 9.19 -14.69 -6.36
C GLY A 300 9.36 -13.30 -5.71
N LEU A 301 8.28 -12.66 -5.26
CA LEU A 301 8.32 -11.32 -4.67
C LEU A 301 8.61 -11.38 -3.16
N THR A 302 9.81 -11.86 -2.81
CA THR A 302 10.19 -12.14 -1.42
C THR A 302 10.48 -10.89 -0.59
N GLU A 303 10.71 -9.75 -1.26
CA GLU A 303 10.93 -8.44 -0.62
C GLU A 303 9.64 -7.74 -0.19
N LEU A 304 8.47 -8.33 -0.48
CA LEU A 304 7.18 -7.74 -0.11
C LEU A 304 7.06 -7.55 1.41
N ARG A 305 6.73 -6.30 1.77
CA ARG A 305 6.37 -5.84 3.11
C ARG A 305 4.88 -5.60 3.22
N VAL A 306 4.22 -5.20 2.13
CA VAL A 306 2.79 -4.90 2.10
C VAL A 306 2.16 -5.63 0.93
N LEU A 307 1.13 -6.44 1.20
CA LEU A 307 0.35 -7.13 0.19
C LEU A 307 -1.15 -7.00 0.49
N HIS A 308 -1.87 -6.33 -0.40
CA HIS A 308 -3.33 -6.20 -0.32
C HIS A 308 -4.00 -7.00 -1.43
N LEU A 309 -4.82 -7.96 -1.02
CA LEU A 309 -5.58 -8.90 -1.85
C LEU A 309 -7.07 -8.88 -1.48
N GLY A 310 -7.55 -7.81 -0.84
CA GLY A 310 -8.95 -7.73 -0.42
C GLY A 310 -9.91 -7.77 -1.62
N ILE A 311 -11.13 -8.26 -1.42
CA ILE A 311 -12.16 -8.30 -2.48
C ILE A 311 -11.62 -9.08 -3.71
N THR A 312 -10.97 -10.21 -3.47
CA THR A 312 -10.45 -11.11 -4.52
C THR A 312 -10.89 -12.56 -4.26
N ASP A 313 -10.67 -13.41 -5.25
CA ASP A 313 -11.01 -14.83 -5.23
C ASP A 313 -9.89 -15.72 -4.65
N VAL A 314 -8.96 -15.13 -3.89
CA VAL A 314 -7.92 -15.87 -3.15
C VAL A 314 -8.55 -16.77 -2.10
N ASP A 315 -8.11 -18.04 -2.08
CA ASP A 315 -8.59 -19.09 -1.18
C ASP A 315 -7.43 -19.73 -0.39
N ASP A 316 -7.76 -20.73 0.42
CA ASP A 316 -6.78 -21.49 1.22
C ASP A 316 -5.66 -22.13 0.38
N PHE A 317 -5.96 -22.49 -0.88
CA PHE A 317 -4.97 -23.08 -1.77
C PHE A 317 -3.94 -22.04 -2.21
N GLY A 318 -4.38 -20.82 -2.54
CA GLY A 318 -3.50 -19.72 -2.91
C GLY A 318 -2.54 -19.28 -1.82
N MET A 319 -2.98 -19.30 -0.57
CA MET A 319 -2.18 -18.87 0.60
C MET A 319 -0.82 -19.59 0.72
N ARG A 320 -0.68 -20.80 0.19
CA ARG A 320 0.57 -21.56 0.23
C ARG A 320 1.75 -20.88 -0.47
N TYR A 321 1.48 -19.95 -1.39
CA TYR A 321 2.51 -19.23 -2.13
C TYR A 321 3.05 -18.00 -1.38
N LEU A 322 2.41 -17.60 -0.26
CA LEU A 322 2.82 -16.44 0.54
C LEU A 322 3.79 -16.81 1.68
N LYS A 323 3.98 -18.11 1.95
CA LYS A 323 4.75 -18.60 3.11
C LYS A 323 6.21 -18.14 3.17
N ASP A 324 6.79 -17.81 2.00
CA ASP A 324 8.21 -17.45 1.86
C ASP A 324 8.40 -15.92 1.85
N MET A 325 7.32 -15.12 1.95
CA MET A 325 7.36 -13.64 2.05
C MET A 325 7.65 -13.21 3.49
N ILE A 326 8.78 -13.64 4.04
CA ILE A 326 9.12 -13.50 5.47
C ILE A 326 9.32 -12.04 5.93
N HIS A 327 9.41 -11.09 4.98
CA HIS A 327 9.49 -9.66 5.24
C HIS A 327 8.13 -8.97 5.35
N LEU A 328 7.03 -9.70 5.12
CA LEU A 328 5.67 -9.16 5.14
C LEU A 328 5.32 -8.59 6.52
N ARG A 329 4.87 -7.34 6.52
CA ARG A 329 4.41 -6.57 7.68
C ARG A 329 2.92 -6.29 7.62
N GLU A 330 2.36 -6.17 6.42
CA GLU A 330 0.94 -5.93 6.22
C GLU A 330 0.36 -6.89 5.18
N LEU A 331 -0.72 -7.58 5.57
CA LEU A 331 -1.46 -8.50 4.73
C LEU A 331 -2.95 -8.21 4.81
N GLY A 332 -3.50 -7.68 3.72
CA GLY A 332 -4.93 -7.45 3.55
C GLY A 332 -5.60 -8.60 2.80
N LEU A 333 -6.51 -9.31 3.45
CA LEU A 333 -7.27 -10.44 2.89
C LEU A 333 -8.78 -10.28 3.09
N SER A 334 -9.24 -9.08 3.43
CA SER A 334 -10.65 -8.83 3.71
C SER A 334 -11.52 -9.16 2.49
N ASN A 335 -12.68 -9.78 2.71
CA ASN A 335 -13.61 -10.20 1.66
C ASN A 335 -12.92 -11.11 0.61
N THR A 336 -12.22 -12.14 1.10
CA THR A 336 -11.65 -13.22 0.28
C THR A 336 -12.23 -14.57 0.68
N LYS A 337 -11.92 -15.63 -0.07
CA LYS A 337 -12.39 -17.01 0.20
C LYS A 337 -11.51 -17.75 1.22
N VAL A 338 -10.52 -17.07 1.83
CA VAL A 338 -9.61 -17.62 2.83
C VAL A 338 -10.38 -18.06 4.09
N GLY A 339 -10.01 -19.23 4.62
CA GLY A 339 -10.52 -19.81 5.85
C GLY A 339 -9.41 -20.34 6.75
N ASN A 340 -9.78 -21.25 7.65
CA ASN A 340 -8.89 -21.72 8.71
C ASN A 340 -7.64 -22.45 8.20
N SER A 341 -7.71 -23.13 7.05
CA SER A 341 -6.57 -23.85 6.51
C SER A 341 -5.57 -22.92 5.84
N GLY A 342 -6.03 -21.80 5.27
CA GLY A 342 -5.18 -20.79 4.66
C GLY A 342 -4.27 -20.11 5.67
N LEU A 343 -4.79 -19.79 6.87
CA LEU A 343 -4.01 -19.14 7.93
C LEU A 343 -2.77 -19.93 8.37
N ARG A 344 -2.75 -21.25 8.20
CA ARG A 344 -1.57 -22.06 8.52
C ARG A 344 -0.34 -21.64 7.72
N HIS A 345 -0.54 -21.13 6.50
CA HIS A 345 0.53 -20.76 5.58
C HIS A 345 1.20 -19.43 5.94
N ILE A 346 0.58 -18.62 6.80
CA ILE A 346 1.15 -17.36 7.27
C ILE A 346 1.68 -17.43 8.70
N SER A 347 1.62 -18.60 9.35
CA SER A 347 2.06 -18.79 10.74
C SER A 347 3.55 -18.50 10.96
N GLY A 348 4.37 -18.58 9.91
CA GLY A 348 5.80 -18.24 9.93
C GLY A 348 6.13 -16.78 9.61
N LEU A 349 5.14 -15.95 9.28
CA LEU A 349 5.35 -14.53 8.94
C LEU A 349 5.47 -13.67 10.21
N VAL A 350 6.43 -14.00 11.07
CA VAL A 350 6.56 -13.47 12.44
C VAL A 350 6.75 -11.95 12.53
N ARG A 351 7.04 -11.28 11.41
CA ARG A 351 7.16 -9.82 11.28
C ARG A 351 5.84 -9.12 10.96
N LEU A 352 4.73 -9.86 10.82
CA LEU A 352 3.44 -9.30 10.45
C LEU A 352 2.89 -8.40 11.58
N GLU A 353 2.63 -7.15 11.24
CA GLU A 353 2.12 -6.11 12.14
C GLU A 353 0.64 -5.78 11.88
N VAL A 354 0.18 -5.95 10.64
CA VAL A 354 -1.18 -5.65 10.21
C VAL A 354 -1.75 -6.85 9.46
N LEU A 355 -2.90 -7.36 9.93
CA LEU A 355 -3.61 -8.45 9.29
C LEU A 355 -5.11 -8.12 9.17
N GLY A 356 -5.59 -7.97 7.94
CA GLY A 356 -7.00 -7.78 7.63
C GLY A 356 -7.67 -9.08 7.20
N LEU A 357 -8.66 -9.55 7.95
CA LEU A 357 -9.43 -10.77 7.69
C LEU A 357 -10.95 -10.53 7.72
N MET A 358 -11.37 -9.27 7.61
CA MET A 358 -12.79 -8.91 7.65
C MET A 358 -13.55 -9.68 6.56
N GLU A 359 -14.73 -10.20 6.86
CA GLU A 359 -15.59 -10.89 5.89
C GLU A 359 -14.91 -12.10 5.22
N THR A 360 -13.97 -12.75 5.90
CA THR A 360 -13.37 -14.03 5.45
C THR A 360 -14.11 -15.24 6.05
N ARG A 361 -13.75 -16.45 5.62
CA ARG A 361 -14.31 -17.71 6.16
C ARG A 361 -13.59 -18.19 7.43
N VAL A 362 -12.75 -17.34 8.03
CA VAL A 362 -12.02 -17.64 9.26
C VAL A 362 -13.00 -17.77 10.43
N SER A 363 -12.69 -18.70 11.34
CA SER A 363 -13.39 -18.86 12.61
C SER A 363 -12.41 -18.99 13.78
N SER A 364 -12.94 -19.11 14.99
CA SER A 364 -12.15 -19.26 16.23
C SER A 364 -11.07 -20.36 16.14
N THR A 365 -11.30 -21.42 15.35
CA THR A 365 -10.31 -22.50 15.21
C THR A 365 -9.09 -22.09 14.39
N GLY A 366 -9.26 -21.20 13.40
CA GLY A 366 -8.16 -20.70 12.56
C GLY A 366 -7.16 -19.84 13.32
N LEU A 367 -7.62 -19.10 14.34
CA LEU A 367 -6.79 -18.16 15.09
C LEU A 367 -5.61 -18.80 15.84
N ARG A 368 -5.62 -20.13 16.07
CA ARG A 368 -4.47 -20.86 16.61
C ARG A 368 -3.19 -20.65 15.78
N HIS A 369 -3.34 -20.43 14.47
CA HIS A 369 -2.22 -20.23 13.55
C HIS A 369 -1.60 -18.83 13.63
N LEU A 370 -2.24 -17.89 14.33
CA LEU A 370 -1.70 -16.54 14.57
C LEU A 370 -0.84 -16.48 15.83
N SER A 371 -0.69 -17.58 16.57
CA SER A 371 -0.04 -17.59 17.88
C SER A 371 1.41 -17.11 17.86
N GLY A 372 2.15 -17.35 16.77
CA GLY A 372 3.54 -16.89 16.60
C GLY A 372 3.68 -15.46 16.06
N LEU A 373 2.59 -14.77 15.73
CA LEU A 373 2.62 -13.44 15.10
C LEU A 373 2.63 -12.33 16.16
N THR A 374 3.62 -12.37 17.06
CA THR A 374 3.68 -11.51 18.25
C THR A 374 3.92 -10.03 17.94
N GLU A 375 4.33 -9.69 16.72
CA GLU A 375 4.46 -8.30 16.26
C GLU A 375 3.13 -7.67 15.80
N LEU A 376 2.02 -8.42 15.79
CA LEU A 376 0.72 -7.90 15.37
C LEU A 376 0.28 -6.70 16.23
N ARG A 377 0.00 -5.60 15.55
CA ARG A 377 -0.51 -4.33 16.11
C ARG A 377 -1.95 -4.07 15.67
N LYS A 378 -2.33 -4.47 14.47
CA LYS A 378 -3.68 -4.30 13.94
C LYS A 378 -4.21 -5.64 13.44
N LEU A 379 -5.37 -6.04 13.96
CA LEU A 379 -6.05 -7.26 13.55
C LEU A 379 -7.53 -6.93 13.29
N ASP A 380 -7.99 -7.16 12.06
CA ASP A 380 -9.40 -7.02 11.71
C ASP A 380 -10.05 -8.39 11.48
N LEU A 381 -11.03 -8.71 12.33
CA LEU A 381 -11.81 -9.95 12.30
C LEU A 381 -13.30 -9.65 12.10
N GLY A 382 -13.66 -8.45 11.65
CA GLY A 382 -15.05 -8.07 11.44
C GLY A 382 -15.78 -9.01 10.50
N GLU A 383 -17.07 -9.25 10.70
CA GLU A 383 -17.91 -10.11 9.84
C GLU A 383 -17.35 -11.54 9.66
N THR A 384 -16.56 -12.03 10.62
CA THR A 384 -16.07 -13.42 10.65
C THR A 384 -16.86 -14.27 11.65
N ARG A 385 -16.58 -15.58 11.70
CA ARG A 385 -17.18 -16.52 12.67
C ARG A 385 -16.33 -16.68 13.94
N VAL A 386 -15.58 -15.65 14.31
CA VAL A 386 -14.78 -15.62 15.55
C VAL A 386 -15.68 -15.34 16.75
N GLY A 387 -15.56 -16.15 17.80
CA GLY A 387 -16.28 -15.96 19.06
C GLY A 387 -15.32 -16.03 20.25
N ASN A 388 -15.86 -16.23 21.45
CA ASN A 388 -15.10 -16.15 22.71
C ASN A 388 -13.84 -17.04 22.73
N ARG A 389 -13.94 -18.28 22.23
CA ARG A 389 -12.79 -19.21 22.13
C ARG A 389 -11.69 -18.69 21.21
N GLY A 390 -12.04 -17.86 20.23
CA GLY A 390 -11.08 -17.22 19.35
C GLY A 390 -10.27 -16.15 20.07
N LEU A 391 -10.91 -15.36 20.93
CA LEU A 391 -10.25 -14.32 21.74
C LEU A 391 -9.22 -14.92 22.71
N GLU A 392 -9.53 -16.08 23.30
CA GLU A 392 -8.55 -16.86 24.07
C GLU A 392 -7.25 -17.11 23.27
N LYS A 393 -7.35 -17.44 21.98
CA LYS A 393 -6.20 -17.76 21.11
C LYS A 393 -5.37 -16.55 20.68
N ILE A 394 -5.86 -15.33 20.90
CA ILE A 394 -5.11 -14.10 20.59
C ILE A 394 -4.80 -13.27 21.84
N SER A 395 -5.18 -13.74 23.03
CA SER A 395 -4.97 -13.07 24.33
C SER A 395 -3.50 -12.79 24.66
N HIS A 396 -2.58 -13.53 24.05
CA HIS A 396 -1.13 -13.34 24.23
C HIS A 396 -0.49 -12.38 23.21
N LEU A 397 -1.26 -11.85 22.25
CA LEU A 397 -0.78 -10.86 21.27
C LEU A 397 -0.73 -9.46 21.89
N THR A 398 0.07 -9.29 22.93
CA THR A 398 0.10 -8.09 23.79
C THR A 398 0.58 -6.82 23.09
N ASN A 399 1.12 -6.92 21.86
CA ASN A 399 1.46 -5.77 21.02
C ASN A 399 0.27 -5.18 20.25
N LEU A 400 -0.92 -5.82 20.30
CA LEU A 400 -2.12 -5.33 19.64
C LEU A 400 -2.50 -3.93 20.13
N ARG A 401 -2.70 -3.03 19.16
CA ARG A 401 -3.14 -1.64 19.35
C ARG A 401 -4.53 -1.39 18.79
N SER A 402 -4.92 -2.14 17.76
CA SER A 402 -6.23 -2.06 17.13
C SER A 402 -6.79 -3.46 16.89
N LEU A 403 -7.99 -3.71 17.40
CA LEU A 403 -8.73 -4.94 17.17
C LEU A 403 -10.15 -4.61 16.71
N SER A 404 -10.57 -5.18 15.59
CA SER A 404 -11.96 -5.09 15.12
C SER A 404 -12.62 -6.47 15.21
N LEU A 405 -13.75 -6.50 15.92
CA LEU A 405 -14.65 -7.65 16.10
C LEU A 405 -16.06 -7.29 15.63
N PHE A 406 -16.18 -6.30 14.74
CA PHE A 406 -17.44 -5.84 14.20
C PHE A 406 -18.29 -7.02 13.69
N ASP A 407 -19.56 -7.10 14.07
CA ASP A 407 -20.49 -8.14 13.59
C ASP A 407 -19.93 -9.57 13.77
N THR A 408 -19.44 -9.87 14.98
CA THR A 408 -18.99 -11.20 15.38
C THR A 408 -19.83 -11.75 16.55
N PRO A 409 -19.92 -13.09 16.74
CA PRO A 409 -20.68 -13.69 17.83
C PRO A 409 -20.02 -13.58 19.22
N VAL A 410 -19.09 -12.64 19.44
CA VAL A 410 -18.44 -12.39 20.73
C VAL A 410 -19.46 -11.88 21.77
N THR A 411 -19.32 -12.34 23.00
CA THR A 411 -20.10 -11.90 24.17
C THR A 411 -19.17 -11.43 25.30
N ASP A 412 -19.74 -10.95 26.41
CA ASP A 412 -18.99 -10.53 27.61
C ASP A 412 -17.99 -11.58 28.11
N LYS A 413 -18.31 -12.87 27.97
CA LYS A 413 -17.39 -13.97 28.33
C LYS A 413 -16.09 -13.93 27.51
N GLY A 414 -16.16 -13.48 26.26
CA GLY A 414 -15.00 -13.33 25.39
C GLY A 414 -14.14 -12.13 25.77
N LEU A 415 -14.74 -11.05 26.26
CA LEU A 415 -14.03 -9.82 26.63
C LEU A 415 -13.01 -10.05 27.75
N LYS A 416 -13.26 -11.01 28.64
CA LYS A 416 -12.30 -11.41 29.68
C LYS A 416 -10.93 -11.82 29.14
N HIS A 417 -10.86 -12.33 27.91
CA HIS A 417 -9.60 -12.69 27.27
C HIS A 417 -8.81 -11.48 26.73
N LEU A 418 -9.42 -10.29 26.69
CA LEU A 418 -8.80 -9.06 26.19
C LEU A 418 -8.22 -8.19 27.31
N GLU A 419 -8.55 -8.45 28.58
CA GLU A 419 -8.09 -7.66 29.74
C GLU A 419 -6.55 -7.54 29.82
N GLY A 420 -5.81 -8.55 29.35
CA GLY A 420 -4.34 -8.55 29.30
C GLY A 420 -3.73 -7.76 28.14
N LEU A 421 -4.53 -7.27 27.18
CA LEU A 421 -4.06 -6.51 26.02
C LEU A 421 -3.92 -5.02 26.36
N THR A 422 -3.08 -4.69 27.34
CA THR A 422 -2.94 -3.34 27.89
C THR A 422 -2.43 -2.29 26.89
N ASN A 423 -1.85 -2.72 25.77
CA ASN A 423 -1.46 -1.82 24.66
C ASN A 423 -2.60 -1.50 23.68
N LEU A 424 -3.78 -2.10 23.85
CA LEU A 424 -4.92 -1.90 22.96
C LEU A 424 -5.45 -0.46 23.09
N LYS A 425 -5.51 0.26 21.97
CA LYS A 425 -5.96 1.66 21.89
C LYS A 425 -7.29 1.83 21.17
N LYS A 426 -7.63 0.91 20.27
CA LYS A 426 -8.88 0.93 19.51
C LYS A 426 -9.50 -0.47 19.51
N LEU A 427 -10.73 -0.57 19.96
CA LEU A 427 -11.51 -1.80 19.92
C LEU A 427 -12.87 -1.53 19.30
N ASN A 428 -13.21 -2.23 18.22
CA ASN A 428 -14.53 -2.15 17.59
C ASN A 428 -15.36 -3.39 17.92
N LEU A 429 -16.43 -3.19 18.69
CA LEU A 429 -17.41 -4.20 19.12
C LEU A 429 -18.82 -3.91 18.59
N ALA A 430 -18.95 -3.01 17.62
CA ALA A 430 -20.21 -2.73 16.94
C ALA A 430 -20.86 -4.02 16.40
N LYS A 431 -22.19 -4.15 16.54
CA LYS A 431 -22.97 -5.34 16.13
C LYS A 431 -22.53 -6.68 16.75
N THR A 432 -21.87 -6.66 17.90
CA THR A 432 -21.59 -7.90 18.67
C THR A 432 -22.69 -8.16 19.70
N LYS A 433 -22.58 -9.25 20.46
CA LYS A 433 -23.51 -9.62 21.54
C LYS A 433 -23.03 -9.21 22.92
N VAL A 434 -22.15 -8.20 22.99
CA VAL A 434 -21.63 -7.65 24.24
C VAL A 434 -22.65 -6.71 24.87
N THR A 435 -22.75 -6.73 26.19
CA THR A 435 -23.67 -5.87 26.94
C THR A 435 -22.98 -4.59 27.40
N ARG A 436 -23.76 -3.57 27.80
CA ARG A 436 -23.19 -2.35 28.43
C ARG A 436 -22.35 -2.68 29.67
N GLN A 437 -22.74 -3.70 30.43
CA GLN A 437 -21.98 -4.14 31.59
C GLN A 437 -20.62 -4.72 31.17
N GLY A 438 -20.58 -5.62 30.18
CA GLY A 438 -19.32 -6.17 29.68
C GLY A 438 -18.38 -5.10 29.11
N ILE A 439 -18.93 -4.07 28.46
CA ILE A 439 -18.15 -2.91 28.01
C ILE A 439 -17.58 -2.12 29.20
N ALA A 440 -18.38 -1.86 30.24
CA ALA A 440 -17.92 -1.13 31.41
C ALA A 440 -16.79 -1.89 32.14
N GLU A 441 -16.95 -3.20 32.37
CA GLU A 441 -15.93 -4.06 32.98
C GLU A 441 -14.63 -4.05 32.16
N LEU A 442 -14.72 -4.15 30.82
CA LEU A 442 -13.54 -4.08 29.97
C LEU A 442 -12.89 -2.69 29.96
N GLN A 443 -13.68 -1.62 30.00
CA GLN A 443 -13.17 -0.25 30.03
C GLN A 443 -12.43 0.04 31.34
N GLU A 444 -12.85 -0.54 32.46
CA GLU A 444 -12.10 -0.48 33.72
C GLU A 444 -10.75 -1.20 33.62
N ALA A 445 -10.70 -2.35 32.95
CA ALA A 445 -9.46 -3.09 32.71
C ALA A 445 -8.53 -2.39 31.70
N LEU A 446 -9.09 -1.69 30.72
CA LEU A 446 -8.38 -1.02 29.62
C LEU A 446 -8.75 0.48 29.54
N PRO A 447 -8.37 1.31 30.54
CA PRO A 447 -8.84 2.70 30.67
C PRO A 447 -8.49 3.60 29.47
N ASP A 448 -7.38 3.32 28.78
CA ASP A 448 -6.92 4.11 27.62
C ASP A 448 -7.46 3.59 26.27
N CYS A 449 -8.20 2.47 26.26
CA CYS A 449 -8.72 1.89 25.03
C CYS A 449 -10.00 2.60 24.62
N LYS A 450 -10.04 3.13 23.39
CA LYS A 450 -11.27 3.65 22.79
C LYS A 450 -12.11 2.48 22.28
N ILE A 451 -13.22 2.22 22.95
CA ILE A 451 -14.15 1.14 22.60
C ILE A 451 -15.34 1.74 21.82
N SER A 452 -15.50 1.31 20.57
CA SER A 452 -16.66 1.63 19.73
C SER A 452 -17.67 0.48 19.79
N TYR A 453 -18.92 0.75 20.12
CA TYR A 453 -19.97 -0.26 20.27
C TYR A 453 -21.34 0.32 19.91
N TRP A 454 -22.28 -0.56 19.55
CA TRP A 454 -23.71 -0.26 19.48
C TRP A 454 -24.41 -1.27 20.37
N VAL A 455 -25.23 -0.80 21.30
CA VAL A 455 -26.09 -1.66 22.12
C VAL A 455 -27.50 -1.21 21.84
N ASP A 456 -28.29 -2.13 21.26
CA ASP A 456 -29.72 -1.97 21.05
C ASP A 456 -30.47 -1.74 22.37
#